data_AF-G6C1H3-F1
#
_entry.id   AF-G6C1H3-F1
#
_cell.length_a   1.000
_cell.length_b   1.000
_cell.length_c   1.000
_cell.angle_alpha   90.00
_cell.angle_beta   90.00
_cell.angle_gamma   90.00
#
_symmetry.space_group_name_H-M   'P 1'
#
loop_
_entity.id
_entity.type
_entity.pdbx_description
1 polymer ?
#
loop_
_entity_poly.entity_id
_entity_poly.type
_entity_poly.pdbx_seq_one_letter_code
_entity_poly.pdbx_strand_id
1 'polypeptide(L)'
;MKKLVLLLLFIISVFSFGANFKPYLKGNAANPDAKKILFAAQMENTKKIVTLYKDNEKIVYVFGVEGKKPEITLKGIIGDNLFFNADADETETYEGKFLVFINDEYRYIVSFYDVNGKTKSYLLEAYKGINPRPLYKKQLNNKTVYDKIFNDPNNAEGFNGLFYDQNYLDSESFYINY
;
A
#
# COMPACT_ATOMS: atom_id res chain seq x y z
N MET A 1 27.18 -30.81 19.83
CA MET A 1 26.96 -30.47 18.40
C MET A 1 25.49 -30.29 18.04
N LYS A 2 24.56 -31.19 18.40
CA LYS A 2 23.11 -31.07 18.06
C LYS A 2 22.43 -29.77 18.55
N LYS A 3 22.74 -29.30 19.77
CA LYS A 3 22.15 -28.07 20.34
C LYS A 3 22.58 -26.78 19.61
N LEU A 4 23.79 -26.77 19.04
CA LEU A 4 24.35 -25.61 18.35
C LEU A 4 23.81 -25.50 16.91
N VAL A 5 23.56 -26.63 16.26
CA VAL A 5 22.87 -26.70 14.95
C VAL A 5 21.41 -26.26 15.06
N LEU A 6 20.71 -26.65 16.14
CA LEU A 6 19.33 -26.21 16.37
C LEU A 6 19.24 -24.70 16.59
N LEU A 7 20.17 -24.12 17.35
CA LEU A 7 20.26 -22.68 17.58
C LEU A 7 20.56 -21.92 16.28
N LEU A 8 21.45 -22.45 15.44
CA LEU A 8 21.78 -21.84 14.15
C LEU A 8 20.60 -21.92 13.17
N LEU A 9 19.87 -23.05 13.13
CA LEU A 9 18.63 -23.18 12.35
C LEU A 9 17.53 -22.26 12.87
N PHE A 10 17.42 -22.10 14.20
CA PHE A 10 16.48 -21.16 14.81
C PHE A 10 16.82 -19.73 14.41
N ILE A 11 18.08 -19.31 14.55
CA ILE A 11 18.57 -17.98 14.14
C ILE A 11 18.35 -17.76 12.64
N ILE A 12 18.72 -18.70 11.76
CA ILE A 12 18.44 -18.59 10.32
C ILE A 12 16.94 -18.51 10.07
N SER A 13 16.09 -19.25 10.79
CA SER A 13 14.64 -19.15 10.66
C SER A 13 14.08 -17.79 11.12
N VAL A 14 14.68 -17.13 12.13
CA VAL A 14 14.28 -15.78 12.55
C VAL A 14 14.81 -14.71 11.59
N PHE A 15 15.93 -14.96 10.90
CA PHE A 15 16.54 -14.03 9.95
C PHE A 15 16.12 -14.24 8.47
N SER A 16 15.31 -15.27 8.15
CA SER A 16 14.94 -15.60 6.76
C SER A 16 13.59 -15.07 6.26
N PHE A 17 12.78 -14.39 7.07
CA PHE A 17 11.38 -14.12 6.71
C PHE A 17 10.90 -12.70 7.02
N GLY A 18 11.66 -11.68 6.60
CA GLY A 18 11.00 -10.45 6.19
C GLY A 18 10.29 -10.73 4.88
N ALA A 19 8.96 -10.57 4.79
CA ALA A 19 8.23 -10.79 3.55
C ALA A 19 8.90 -9.99 2.40
N ASN A 20 9.38 -10.69 1.37
CA ASN A 20 10.00 -10.07 0.20
C ASN A 20 8.89 -9.60 -0.74
N PHE A 21 8.14 -8.59 -0.30
CA PHE A 21 7.02 -8.06 -1.04
C PHE A 21 7.48 -7.59 -2.42
N LYS A 22 6.70 -7.95 -3.42
CA LYS A 22 6.91 -7.56 -4.82
C LYS A 22 5.68 -6.81 -5.30
N PRO A 23 5.80 -5.91 -6.27
CA PRO A 23 4.64 -5.26 -6.85
C PRO A 23 3.77 -6.31 -7.56
N TYR A 24 2.50 -6.38 -7.18
CA TYR A 24 1.48 -7.25 -7.77
C TYR A 24 0.13 -6.54 -7.81
N LEU A 25 -0.63 -6.76 -8.89
CA LEU A 25 -2.05 -6.46 -8.86
C LEU A 25 -2.78 -7.45 -7.95
N LYS A 26 -3.91 -7.04 -7.36
CA LYS A 26 -4.66 -7.87 -6.41
C LYS A 26 -5.09 -9.23 -6.99
N GLY A 27 -5.44 -9.27 -8.27
CA GLY A 27 -5.91 -10.47 -8.96
C GLY A 27 -4.81 -11.43 -9.42
N ASN A 28 -3.53 -11.13 -9.17
CA ASN A 28 -2.45 -11.98 -9.61
C ASN A 28 -2.33 -13.25 -8.74
N ALA A 29 -2.66 -14.41 -9.31
CA ALA A 29 -2.64 -15.70 -8.61
C ALA A 29 -1.25 -16.16 -8.16
N ALA A 30 -0.17 -15.61 -8.75
CA ALA A 30 1.20 -15.94 -8.37
C ALA A 30 1.69 -15.15 -7.15
N ASN A 31 0.90 -14.21 -6.62
CA ASN A 31 1.26 -13.44 -5.44
C ASN A 31 0.92 -14.23 -4.16
N PRO A 32 1.91 -14.74 -3.39
CA PRO A 32 1.65 -15.46 -2.16
C PRO A 32 1.04 -14.57 -1.06
N ASP A 33 1.23 -13.25 -1.16
CA ASP A 33 0.77 -12.26 -0.19
C ASP A 33 -0.50 -11.52 -0.67
N ALA A 34 -1.27 -12.10 -1.59
CA ALA A 34 -2.44 -11.45 -2.19
C ALA A 34 -3.50 -11.04 -1.16
N LYS A 35 -3.58 -11.70 0.01
CA LYS A 35 -4.50 -11.34 1.10
C LYS A 35 -4.08 -10.07 1.85
N LYS A 36 -2.78 -9.74 1.82
CA LYS A 36 -2.20 -8.59 2.53
C LYS A 36 -2.26 -7.30 1.71
N ILE A 37 -2.64 -7.36 0.43
CA ILE A 37 -2.77 -6.16 -0.41
C ILE A 37 -3.90 -5.28 0.14
N LEU A 38 -3.57 -4.03 0.45
CA LEU A 38 -4.51 -2.96 0.79
C LEU A 38 -4.82 -2.08 -0.42
N PHE A 39 -3.82 -1.89 -1.29
CA PHE A 39 -3.96 -1.12 -2.51
C PHE A 39 -3.05 -1.70 -3.58
N ALA A 40 -3.52 -1.74 -4.83
CA ALA A 40 -2.68 -2.07 -5.96
C ALA A 40 -3.19 -1.38 -7.21
N ALA A 41 -2.28 -0.85 -8.02
CA ALA A 41 -2.64 -0.26 -9.30
C ALA A 41 -1.46 -0.30 -10.28
N GLN A 42 -1.77 -0.48 -11.55
CA GLN A 42 -0.82 -0.26 -12.62
C GLN A 42 -0.72 1.24 -12.90
N MET A 43 0.49 1.72 -13.13
CA MET A 43 0.70 3.07 -13.61
C MET A 43 0.35 3.19 -15.08
N GLU A 44 -0.40 4.23 -15.44
CA GLU A 44 -0.97 4.38 -16.77
C GLU A 44 0.10 4.33 -17.87
N ASN A 45 -0.21 3.61 -18.96
CA ASN A 45 0.68 3.43 -20.12
C ASN A 45 2.04 2.77 -19.81
N THR A 46 2.16 2.05 -18.69
CA THR A 46 3.39 1.32 -18.33
C THR A 46 3.11 -0.08 -17.79
N LYS A 47 4.18 -0.88 -17.62
CA LYS A 47 4.12 -2.17 -16.92
C LYS A 47 4.44 -2.06 -15.42
N LYS A 48 4.58 -0.85 -14.89
CA LYS A 48 4.94 -0.61 -13.49
C LYS A 48 3.69 -0.63 -12.64
N ILE A 49 3.80 -1.20 -11.45
CA ILE A 49 2.72 -1.33 -10.47
C ILE A 49 3.22 -0.74 -9.17
N VAL A 50 2.33 -0.05 -8.47
CA VAL A 50 2.45 0.24 -7.04
C VAL A 50 1.55 -0.73 -6.28
N THR A 51 2.06 -1.31 -5.21
CA THR A 51 1.30 -2.17 -4.30
C THR A 51 1.60 -1.78 -2.86
N LEU A 52 0.55 -1.66 -2.06
CA LEU A 52 0.63 -1.42 -0.63
C LEU A 52 0.18 -2.69 0.09
N TYR A 53 1.04 -3.23 0.95
CA TYR A 53 0.80 -4.42 1.74
C TYR A 53 0.64 -4.07 3.22
N LYS A 54 -0.28 -4.73 3.93
CA LYS A 54 -0.29 -4.79 5.39
C LYS A 54 0.75 -5.81 5.85
N ASP A 55 1.67 -5.38 6.71
CA ASP A 55 2.68 -6.21 7.35
C ASP A 55 2.73 -5.87 8.85
N ASN A 56 1.90 -6.56 9.63
CA ASN A 56 1.66 -6.26 11.04
C ASN A 56 1.23 -4.79 11.23
N GLU A 57 1.97 -4.02 12.03
CA GLU A 57 1.75 -2.60 12.30
C GLU A 57 2.32 -1.67 11.21
N LYS A 58 2.77 -2.23 10.08
CA LYS A 58 3.38 -1.48 8.98
C LYS A 58 2.56 -1.60 7.71
N ILE A 59 2.64 -0.56 6.88
CA ILE A 59 2.27 -0.66 5.47
C ILE A 59 3.55 -0.64 4.65
N VAL A 60 3.71 -1.64 3.78
CA VAL A 60 4.85 -1.74 2.87
C VAL A 60 4.42 -1.26 1.49
N TYR A 61 4.98 -0.14 1.07
CA TYR A 61 4.90 0.35 -0.29
C TYR A 61 5.94 -0.37 -1.13
N VAL A 62 5.54 -0.95 -2.27
CA VAL A 62 6.46 -1.45 -3.28
C VAL A 62 6.07 -0.95 -4.66
N PHE A 63 7.07 -0.59 -5.46
CA PHE A 63 6.88 -0.15 -6.83
C PHE A 63 7.86 -0.84 -7.78
N GLY A 64 7.40 -1.21 -8.97
CA GLY A 64 8.23 -1.80 -10.01
C GLY A 64 7.44 -2.66 -10.99
N VAL A 65 8.12 -3.55 -11.72
CA VAL A 65 7.47 -4.49 -12.66
C VAL A 65 6.85 -5.66 -11.91
N GLU A 66 5.65 -6.07 -12.31
CA GLU A 66 4.88 -7.13 -11.65
C GLU A 66 5.70 -8.40 -11.35
N GLY A 67 5.69 -8.85 -10.10
CA GLY A 67 6.38 -10.07 -9.64
C GLY A 67 7.91 -10.06 -9.73
N LYS A 68 8.51 -8.91 -10.05
CA LYS A 68 9.97 -8.72 -10.03
C LYS A 68 10.42 -8.08 -8.71
N LYS A 69 11.74 -8.00 -8.52
CA LYS A 69 12.32 -7.26 -7.39
C LYS A 69 11.82 -5.79 -7.47
N PRO A 70 11.31 -5.21 -6.38
CA PRO A 70 10.90 -3.81 -6.37
C PRO A 70 12.05 -2.87 -6.73
N GLU A 71 11.71 -1.80 -7.44
CA GLU A 71 12.59 -0.64 -7.65
C GLU A 71 12.58 0.29 -6.44
N ILE A 72 11.43 0.36 -5.75
CA ILE A 72 11.27 1.12 -4.52
C ILE A 72 10.55 0.23 -3.51
N THR A 73 11.05 0.22 -2.28
CA THR A 73 10.37 -0.36 -1.12
C THR A 73 10.42 0.66 0.02
N LEU A 74 9.26 1.06 0.55
CA LEU A 74 9.15 1.92 1.72
C LEU A 74 8.35 1.19 2.79
N LYS A 75 8.74 1.36 4.06
CA LYS A 75 8.01 0.84 5.21
C LYS A 75 7.43 2.02 5.96
N GLY A 76 6.12 2.12 5.96
CA GLY A 76 5.37 3.14 6.67
C GLY A 76 4.86 2.61 8.00
N ILE A 77 5.09 3.36 9.07
CA ILE A 77 4.53 3.21 10.41
C ILE A 77 3.62 4.41 10.63
N ILE A 78 2.35 4.16 10.96
CA ILE A 78 1.37 5.23 11.14
C ILE A 78 1.79 6.17 12.27
N GLY A 79 1.63 7.47 12.03
CA GLY A 79 1.93 8.51 13.01
C GLY A 79 3.42 8.82 13.16
N ASP A 80 4.30 8.01 12.57
CA ASP A 80 5.74 8.24 12.51
C ASP A 80 6.16 8.73 11.12
N ASN A 81 6.14 7.84 10.14
CA ASN A 81 6.53 8.15 8.76
C ASN A 81 5.46 7.80 7.73
N LEU A 82 4.26 7.44 8.18
CA LEU A 82 3.09 7.24 7.34
C LEU A 82 1.92 8.07 7.89
N PHE A 83 1.37 8.90 7.00
CA PHE A 83 0.30 9.82 7.34
C PHE A 83 -0.84 9.68 6.35
N PHE A 84 -2.06 9.71 6.85
CA PHE A 84 -3.26 9.85 6.04
C PHE A 84 -3.78 11.28 6.19
N ASN A 85 -4.04 11.92 5.06
CA ASN A 85 -4.66 13.23 5.04
C ASN A 85 -5.89 13.16 4.13
N ALA A 86 -7.06 13.45 4.68
CA ALA A 86 -8.24 13.78 3.88
C ALA A 86 -8.29 15.30 3.83
N ASP A 87 -8.20 15.89 2.64
CA ASP A 87 -8.30 17.34 2.51
C ASP A 87 -9.71 17.78 2.92
N ALA A 88 -9.76 18.85 3.71
CA ALA A 88 -10.98 19.37 4.33
C ALA A 88 -11.85 20.23 3.39
N ASP A 89 -11.44 20.41 2.13
CA ASP A 89 -12.31 20.96 1.07
C ASP A 89 -13.30 19.88 0.59
N GLU A 90 -13.98 19.25 1.55
CA GLU A 90 -15.23 18.52 1.32
C GLU A 90 -16.33 19.54 0.98
N THR A 91 -16.20 20.21 -0.15
CA THR A 91 -17.38 20.76 -0.80
C THR A 91 -18.20 19.57 -1.29
N GLU A 92 -19.52 19.73 -1.48
CA GLU A 92 -20.37 18.66 -2.05
C GLU A 92 -19.87 18.11 -3.41
N THR A 93 -18.88 18.77 -4.01
CA THR A 93 -18.41 18.58 -5.37
C THR A 93 -17.04 17.94 -5.53
N TYR A 94 -16.22 17.86 -4.48
CA TYR A 94 -14.84 17.38 -4.59
C TYR A 94 -14.35 16.76 -3.28
N GLU A 95 -13.64 15.64 -3.40
CA GLU A 95 -13.01 14.96 -2.27
C GLU A 95 -11.57 14.58 -2.65
N GLY A 96 -10.61 14.95 -1.81
CA GLY A 96 -9.18 14.60 -1.95
C GLY A 96 -8.68 13.83 -0.75
N LYS A 97 -8.08 12.65 -0.97
CA LYS A 97 -7.46 11.84 0.09
C LYS A 97 -6.04 11.44 -0.29
N PHE A 98 -5.15 11.41 0.68
CA PHE A 98 -3.71 11.23 0.48
C PHE A 98 -3.14 10.27 1.49
N LEU A 99 -2.39 9.28 1.00
CA LEU A 99 -1.52 8.46 1.84
C LEU A 99 -0.07 8.85 1.58
N VAL A 100 0.59 9.35 2.61
CA VAL A 100 1.89 9.99 2.53
C VAL A 100 2.94 9.18 3.30
N PHE A 101 3.91 8.64 2.58
CA PHE A 101 5.11 8.03 3.15
C PHE A 101 6.23 9.07 3.20
N ILE A 102 6.78 9.31 4.39
CA ILE A 102 7.99 10.10 4.58
C ILE A 102 9.18 9.15 4.58
N ASN A 103 10.19 9.47 3.77
CA ASN A 103 11.44 8.74 3.73
C ASN A 103 12.58 9.74 3.53
N ASP A 104 13.34 10.00 4.59
CA ASP A 104 14.32 11.07 4.69
C ASP A 104 13.72 12.43 4.28
N GLU A 105 14.32 13.11 3.31
CA GLU A 105 13.84 14.38 2.78
C GLU A 105 12.76 14.21 1.69
N TYR A 106 12.24 13.00 1.45
CA TYR A 106 11.28 12.73 0.39
C TYR A 106 9.89 12.37 0.93
N ARG A 107 8.86 12.77 0.18
CA ARG A 107 7.47 12.38 0.43
C ARG A 107 6.96 11.62 -0.78
N TYR A 108 6.49 10.40 -0.58
CA TYR A 108 5.86 9.56 -1.60
C TYR A 108 4.37 9.49 -1.30
N ILE A 109 3.54 9.88 -2.26
CA ILE A 109 2.12 10.09 -2.04
C ILE A 109 1.33 9.24 -3.01
N VAL A 110 0.42 8.42 -2.49
CA VAL A 110 -0.69 7.87 -3.26
C VAL A 110 -1.88 8.77 -3.02
N SER A 111 -2.38 9.40 -4.07
CA SER A 111 -3.48 10.36 -4.02
C SER A 111 -4.73 9.75 -4.62
N PHE A 112 -5.88 10.02 -4.02
CA PHE A 112 -7.20 9.73 -4.52
C PHE A 112 -7.97 11.03 -4.64
N TYR A 113 -8.71 11.16 -5.74
CA TYR A 113 -9.61 12.28 -5.98
C TYR A 113 -10.95 11.74 -6.46
N ASP A 114 -12.04 12.25 -5.90
CA ASP A 114 -13.40 12.04 -6.39
C ASP A 114 -14.04 13.38 -6.73
N VAL A 115 -14.60 13.48 -7.94
CA VAL A 115 -15.38 14.62 -8.38
C VAL A 115 -16.85 14.21 -8.45
N ASN A 116 -17.62 14.59 -7.42
CA ASN A 116 -19.07 14.32 -7.30
C ASN A 116 -19.48 12.84 -7.45
N GLY A 117 -18.62 11.87 -7.12
CA GLY A 117 -18.88 10.44 -7.35
C GLY A 117 -18.84 10.02 -8.82
N LYS A 118 -18.56 10.96 -9.75
CA LYS A 118 -18.60 10.74 -11.20
C LYS A 118 -17.23 10.40 -11.76
N THR A 119 -16.17 11.01 -11.23
CA THR A 119 -14.82 10.84 -11.75
C THR A 119 -13.88 10.59 -10.59
N LYS A 120 -13.47 9.32 -10.47
CA LYS A 120 -12.43 8.89 -9.55
C LYS A 120 -11.08 8.93 -10.26
N SER A 121 -10.04 9.38 -9.56
CA SER A 121 -8.69 9.47 -10.11
C SER A 121 -7.67 9.12 -9.06
N TYR A 122 -6.64 8.38 -9.45
CA TYR A 122 -5.55 7.98 -8.56
C TYR A 122 -4.21 8.43 -9.14
N LEU A 123 -3.37 9.02 -8.30
CA LEU A 123 -2.06 9.52 -8.69
C LEU A 123 -0.97 8.99 -7.78
N LEU A 124 0.19 8.72 -8.39
CA LEU A 124 1.43 8.47 -7.71
C LEU A 124 2.33 9.70 -7.83
N GLU A 125 2.72 10.25 -6.68
CA GLU A 125 3.48 11.49 -6.60
C GLU A 125 4.71 11.33 -5.71
N ALA A 126 5.78 12.06 -6.02
CA ALA A 126 6.96 12.15 -5.17
C ALA A 126 7.45 13.60 -5.10
N TYR A 127 7.79 14.04 -3.90
CA TYR A 127 8.24 15.40 -3.59
C TYR A 127 9.53 15.36 -2.78
N LYS A 128 10.35 16.41 -2.90
CA LYS A 128 11.50 16.65 -2.02
C LYS A 128 11.17 17.78 -1.04
N GLY A 129 11.26 17.49 0.24
CA GLY A 129 10.93 18.36 1.35
C GLY A 129 9.51 18.93 1.22
N ILE A 130 9.36 20.18 1.61
CA ILE A 130 8.09 20.93 1.54
C ILE A 130 7.85 21.58 0.16
N ASN A 131 8.65 21.26 -0.86
CA ASN A 131 8.48 21.84 -2.19
C ASN A 131 7.09 21.46 -2.74
N PRO A 132 6.28 22.42 -3.21
CA PRO A 132 4.95 22.13 -3.78
C PRO A 132 5.01 21.56 -5.20
N ARG A 133 6.19 21.54 -5.86
CA ARG A 133 6.36 20.96 -7.19
C ARG A 133 6.80 19.50 -7.07
N PRO A 134 6.07 18.54 -7.67
CA PRO A 134 6.46 17.14 -7.64
C PRO A 134 7.72 16.91 -8.47
N LEU A 135 8.64 16.09 -7.94
CA LEU A 135 9.71 15.46 -8.73
C LEU A 135 9.15 14.43 -9.70
N TYR A 136 8.04 13.81 -9.29
CA TYR A 136 7.37 12.78 -10.05
C TYR A 136 5.87 12.89 -9.83
N LYS A 137 5.10 12.79 -10.91
CA LYS A 137 3.63 12.73 -10.86
C LYS A 137 3.12 11.92 -12.03
N LYS A 138 2.40 10.84 -11.75
CA LYS A 138 1.79 9.97 -12.77
C LYS A 138 0.41 9.50 -12.37
N GLN A 139 -0.45 9.41 -13.37
CA GLN A 139 -1.77 8.82 -13.27
C GLN A 139 -1.66 7.30 -13.13
N LEU A 140 -2.53 6.71 -12.31
CA LEU A 140 -2.73 5.27 -12.25
C LEU A 140 -3.88 4.86 -13.15
N ASN A 141 -3.79 3.66 -13.73
CA ASN A 141 -4.82 3.09 -14.56
C ASN A 141 -6.00 2.63 -13.68
N ASN A 142 -7.05 3.44 -13.63
CA ASN A 142 -8.27 3.18 -12.86
C ASN A 142 -8.88 1.79 -13.07
N LYS A 143 -8.72 1.17 -14.25
CA LYS A 143 -9.25 -0.17 -14.53
C LYS A 143 -8.53 -1.29 -13.77
N THR A 144 -7.36 -1.00 -13.21
CA THR A 144 -6.52 -1.97 -12.49
C THR A 144 -6.51 -1.73 -10.99
N VAL A 145 -7.18 -0.67 -10.53
CA VAL A 145 -7.12 -0.26 -9.14
C VAL A 145 -7.89 -1.25 -8.27
N TYR A 146 -7.19 -1.73 -7.25
CA TYR A 146 -7.79 -2.29 -6.05
C TYR A 146 -7.50 -1.31 -4.91
N ASP A 147 -8.54 -0.89 -4.18
CA ASP A 147 -8.43 0.14 -3.16
C ASP A 147 -9.29 -0.19 -1.94
N LYS A 148 -8.63 -0.62 -0.85
CA LYS A 148 -9.21 -0.72 0.50
C LYS A 148 -8.76 0.41 1.42
N ILE A 149 -8.13 1.43 0.84
CA ILE A 149 -7.53 2.53 1.58
C ILE A 149 -8.49 3.72 1.57
N PHE A 150 -8.81 4.26 0.40
CA PHE A 150 -9.52 5.53 0.30
C PHE A 150 -11.04 5.38 0.27
N ASN A 151 -11.53 4.27 -0.30
CA ASN A 151 -12.95 4.00 -0.51
C ASN A 151 -13.55 3.01 0.52
N ASP A 152 -12.79 2.55 1.52
CA ASP A 152 -13.34 1.68 2.56
C ASP A 152 -14.11 2.52 3.61
N PRO A 153 -15.41 2.28 3.82
CA PRO A 153 -16.21 3.01 4.80
C PRO A 153 -15.65 2.94 6.23
N ASN A 154 -14.93 1.86 6.56
CA ASN A 154 -14.30 1.71 7.88
C ASN A 154 -13.11 2.65 8.11
N ASN A 155 -12.65 3.33 7.05
CA ASN A 155 -11.54 4.29 7.11
C ASN A 155 -11.99 5.75 7.08
N ALA A 156 -13.30 6.00 7.20
CA ALA A 156 -13.89 7.34 7.09
C ALA A 156 -13.36 8.33 8.16
N GLU A 157 -13.07 7.87 9.38
CA GLU A 157 -12.51 8.70 10.47
C GLU A 157 -10.98 8.57 10.60
N GLY A 158 -10.32 8.10 9.55
CA GLY A 158 -8.89 7.87 9.48
C GLY A 158 -8.51 6.41 9.28
N PHE A 159 -7.24 6.17 8.96
CA PHE A 159 -6.66 4.85 8.68
C PHE A 159 -6.72 3.85 9.85
N ASN A 160 -7.25 4.24 11.00
CA ASN A 160 -7.31 3.44 12.22
C ASN A 160 -8.05 2.10 11.98
N GLY A 161 -9.13 2.11 11.18
CA GLY A 161 -9.90 0.91 10.84
C GLY A 161 -9.03 -0.22 10.25
N LEU A 162 -8.09 0.10 9.35
CA LEU A 162 -7.20 -0.90 8.71
C LEU A 162 -6.30 -1.66 9.69
N PHE A 163 -5.98 -1.07 10.85
CA PHE A 163 -5.10 -1.67 11.86
C PHE A 163 -5.88 -2.35 12.98
N TYR A 164 -7.03 -1.80 13.36
CA TYR A 164 -7.90 -2.34 14.40
C TYR A 164 -8.89 -3.39 13.90
N ASP A 165 -9.07 -3.53 12.58
CA ASP A 165 -9.95 -4.55 12.02
C ASP A 165 -9.40 -5.97 12.34
N GLN A 166 -10.00 -6.57 13.36
CA GLN A 166 -9.80 -7.97 13.78
C GLN A 166 -10.20 -8.97 12.69
N ASN A 167 -10.89 -8.54 11.62
CA ASN A 167 -11.16 -9.40 10.45
C ASN A 167 -9.93 -9.58 9.54
N TYR A 168 -8.81 -8.92 9.82
CA TYR A 168 -7.50 -9.25 9.24
C TYR A 168 -6.64 -10.13 10.14
N LEU A 169 -7.23 -10.79 11.14
CA LEU A 169 -6.66 -12.05 11.61
C LEU A 169 -6.49 -12.95 10.38
N ASP A 170 -5.37 -13.66 10.27
CA ASP A 170 -5.05 -14.62 9.19
C ASP A 170 -6.15 -15.70 8.94
N SER A 171 -7.23 -15.70 9.72
CA SER A 171 -8.44 -16.47 9.53
C SER A 171 -9.46 -15.68 8.71
N GLU A 172 -9.44 -15.81 7.38
CA GLU A 172 -10.70 -16.10 6.69
C GLU A 172 -10.47 -16.76 5.33
N SER A 173 -11.09 -17.93 5.24
CA SER A 173 -11.20 -18.82 4.11
C SER A 173 -12.16 -18.20 3.10
N PHE A 174 -11.69 -17.26 2.28
CA PHE A 174 -12.49 -16.71 1.17
C PHE A 174 -12.62 -17.66 -0.04
N TYR A 175 -12.67 -18.96 0.24
CA TYR A 175 -13.17 -19.99 -0.66
C TYR A 175 -14.12 -20.90 0.14
N ILE A 176 -15.38 -20.48 0.25
CA ILE A 176 -16.50 -21.40 0.45
C ILE A 176 -17.63 -20.95 -0.50
N ASN A 177 -17.88 -21.80 -1.51
CA ASN A 177 -19.05 -21.95 -2.39
C ASN A 177 -19.44 -20.74 -3.27
N TYR A 178 -19.57 -20.84 -4.59
CA TYR A 178 -20.02 -21.94 -5.46
C TYR A 178 -19.19 -22.07 -6.74
#